data_AF-A0A1A8X8K5-F1
#
_entry.id   AF-A0A1A8X8K5-F1
#
_cell.length_a   1.000
_cell.length_b   1.000
_cell.length_c   1.000
_cell.angle_alpha   90.00
_cell.angle_beta   90.00
_cell.angle_gamma   90.00
#
_symmetry.space_group_name_H-M   'P 1'
#
loop_
_entity.id
_entity.type
_entity.pdbx_description
1 polymer ?
#
loop_
_entity_poly.entity_id
_entity_poly.type
_entity_poly.pdbx_seq_one_letter_code
_entity_poly.pdbx_strand_id
1 'polypeptide(L)'
;ALKNFIHVKKKPVWGTCAGCILLSKNVENNEKENEYGNDFSLGGLDITISRNYYGSQNDSFICTLNVNPEHGAFKNNLRAPCIRAPYIKEILSNNIVTIATFSHEPFGTNIIAGEEAIIPALAICTY
;
A
#
# COMPACT_ATOMS: atom_id res chain seq x y z
N ALA A 1 5.77 10.23 18.25
CA ALA A 1 6.86 9.23 18.34
C ALA A 1 7.12 8.52 17.01
N LEU A 2 6.11 7.88 16.40
CA LEU A 2 6.26 7.12 15.15
C LEU A 2 6.70 7.96 13.94
N LYS A 3 6.13 9.17 13.74
CA LYS A 3 6.59 10.09 12.68
C LYS A 3 8.10 10.39 12.77
N ASN A 4 8.65 10.54 13.98
CA ASN A 4 10.09 10.75 14.18
C ASN A 4 10.90 9.47 13.85
N PHE A 5 10.40 8.30 14.21
CA PHE A 5 11.04 7.01 13.87
C PHE A 5 11.18 6.80 12.35
N ILE A 6 10.14 7.17 11.60
CA ILE A 6 10.08 7.04 10.14
C ILE A 6 10.90 8.15 9.47
N HIS A 7 10.62 9.41 9.77
CA HIS A 7 11.15 10.56 9.00
C HIS A 7 12.52 11.04 9.49
N VAL A 8 12.79 10.97 10.79
CA VAL A 8 14.03 11.50 11.39
C VAL A 8 15.06 10.39 11.58
N LYS A 9 14.66 9.27 12.19
CA LYS A 9 15.56 8.13 12.42
C LYS A 9 15.71 7.23 11.19
N LYS A 10 14.89 7.41 10.16
CA LYS A 10 14.88 6.65 8.90
C LYS A 10 14.97 5.13 9.13
N LYS A 11 14.25 4.65 10.15
CA LYS A 11 14.24 3.23 10.48
C LYS A 11 13.28 2.50 9.53
N PRO A 12 13.61 1.25 9.14
CA PRO A 12 12.77 0.49 8.25
C PRO A 12 11.40 0.24 8.86
N VAL A 13 10.36 0.42 8.04
CA VAL A 13 8.97 0.19 8.42
C VAL A 13 8.26 -0.65 7.37
N TRP A 14 7.34 -1.49 7.84
CA TRP A 14 6.54 -2.33 6.97
C TRP A 14 5.07 -2.19 7.36
N GLY A 15 4.25 -1.71 6.42
CA GLY A 15 2.83 -1.54 6.59
C GLY A 15 2.04 -2.54 5.74
N THR A 16 1.28 -3.42 6.39
CA THR A 16 0.34 -4.33 5.72
C THR A 16 -1.11 -3.85 5.88
N CYS A 17 -1.90 -3.91 4.82
CA CYS A 17 -3.31 -3.48 4.76
C CYS A 17 -3.54 -2.09 5.41
N ALA A 18 -4.04 -2.02 6.65
CA ALA A 18 -4.22 -0.76 7.37
C ALA A 18 -2.90 0.00 7.61
N GLY A 19 -1.79 -0.71 7.80
CA GLY A 19 -0.47 -0.11 7.90
C GLY A 19 -0.04 0.58 6.61
N CYS A 20 -0.43 0.04 5.45
CA CYS A 20 -0.19 0.68 4.16
C CYS A 20 -0.96 2.00 4.04
N ILE A 21 -2.21 2.06 4.54
CA ILE A 21 -2.99 3.29 4.59
C ILE A 21 -2.29 4.33 5.48
N LEU A 22 -1.82 3.93 6.66
CA LEU A 22 -1.16 4.84 7.60
C LEU A 22 0.19 5.37 7.08
N LEU A 23 0.90 4.64 6.22
CA LEU A 23 2.17 5.10 5.64
C LEU A 23 1.99 5.94 4.37
N SER A 24 0.84 5.86 3.72
CA SER A 24 0.55 6.58 2.47
C SER A 24 0.52 8.09 2.66
N LYS A 25 1.03 8.85 1.69
CA LYS A 25 1.00 10.31 1.73
C LYS A 25 -0.40 10.87 1.65
N ASN A 26 -1.20 10.33 0.73
CA ASN A 26 -2.57 10.76 0.51
C ASN A 26 -3.52 9.58 0.69
N VAL A 27 -4.59 9.79 1.47
CA VAL A 27 -5.70 8.84 1.59
C VAL A 27 -6.94 9.50 0.97
N GLU A 28 -7.55 8.85 0.00
CA GLU A 28 -8.79 9.35 -0.59
C GLU A 28 -9.94 9.35 0.43
N ASN A 29 -10.78 10.38 0.37
CA ASN A 29 -11.94 10.59 1.24
C ASN A 29 -11.63 10.64 2.75
N ASN A 30 -10.37 10.86 3.14
CA ASN A 30 -9.94 10.86 4.53
C ASN A 30 -10.75 11.83 5.40
N GLU A 31 -10.97 13.06 4.91
CA GLU A 31 -11.69 14.14 5.62
C GLU A 31 -13.15 13.81 5.94
N LYS A 32 -13.77 12.88 5.19
CA LYS A 32 -15.15 12.44 5.44
C LYS A 32 -15.22 11.26 6.41
N GLU A 33 -14.12 10.54 6.59
CA GLU A 33 -14.09 9.27 7.31
C GLU A 33 -13.29 9.31 8.62
N ASN A 34 -12.61 10.42 8.94
CA ASN A 34 -11.93 10.58 10.22
C ASN A 34 -11.89 12.02 10.75
N GLU A 35 -11.88 12.12 12.08
CA GLU A 35 -11.74 13.38 12.81
C GLU A 35 -10.30 13.93 12.79
N TYR A 36 -9.34 13.13 12.34
CA TYR A 36 -7.90 13.44 12.37
C TYR A 36 -7.40 14.09 11.07
N GLY A 37 -8.21 14.15 10.01
CA GLY A 37 -7.89 14.82 8.74
C GLY A 37 -6.51 14.46 8.19
N ASN A 38 -5.68 15.48 7.91
CA ASN A 38 -4.33 15.31 7.37
C ASN A 38 -3.33 14.68 8.35
N ASP A 39 -3.65 14.60 9.64
CA ASP A 39 -2.76 14.00 10.65
C ASP A 39 -2.95 12.49 10.83
N PHE A 40 -3.97 11.92 10.18
CA PHE A 40 -4.24 10.48 10.20
C PHE A 40 -3.07 9.65 9.65
N SER A 41 -2.39 10.16 8.61
CA SER A 41 -1.24 9.49 8.03
C SER A 41 0.04 9.78 8.82
N LEU A 42 0.84 8.73 9.01
CA LEU A 42 2.22 8.79 9.48
C LEU A 42 3.17 9.27 8.38
N GLY A 43 2.81 9.05 7.11
CA GLY A 43 3.66 9.28 5.95
C GLY A 43 4.85 8.33 5.89
N GLY A 44 5.58 8.39 4.77
CA GLY A 44 6.75 7.54 4.51
C GLY A 44 6.68 6.80 3.18
N LEU A 45 5.51 6.78 2.55
CA LEU A 45 5.31 6.33 1.17
C LEU A 45 4.59 7.40 0.36
N ASP A 46 5.25 7.93 -0.68
CA ASP A 46 4.71 8.88 -1.66
C ASP A 46 3.64 8.25 -2.59
N ILE A 47 2.57 7.69 -2.02
CA ILE A 47 1.43 7.09 -2.75
C ILE A 47 0.11 7.73 -2.36
N THR A 48 -0.84 7.69 -3.29
CA THR A 48 -2.27 7.94 -3.02
C THR A 48 -2.99 6.60 -2.89
N ILE A 49 -3.68 6.40 -1.77
CA ILE A 49 -4.40 5.16 -1.47
C ILE A 49 -5.89 5.42 -1.25
N SER A 50 -6.72 4.46 -1.64
CA SER A 50 -8.17 4.47 -1.46
C SER A 50 -8.60 3.34 -0.54
N ARG A 51 -9.46 3.63 0.43
CA ARG A 51 -9.94 2.66 1.42
C ARG A 51 -11.09 1.83 0.84
N ASN A 52 -11.13 0.53 1.14
CA ASN A 52 -12.24 -0.37 0.79
C ASN A 52 -12.71 -0.30 -0.67
N TYR A 53 -11.79 -0.11 -1.61
CA TYR A 53 -12.12 0.12 -3.02
C TYR A 53 -12.89 -1.06 -3.66
N TYR A 54 -12.61 -2.28 -3.21
CA TYR A 54 -13.17 -3.51 -3.78
C TYR A 54 -14.58 -3.87 -3.28
N GLY A 55 -15.19 -3.04 -2.44
CA GLY A 55 -16.57 -3.24 -1.99
C GLY A 55 -16.69 -3.78 -0.56
N SER A 56 -17.75 -4.54 -0.33
CA SER A 56 -18.15 -5.03 0.99
C SER A 56 -17.27 -6.20 1.45
N GLN A 57 -17.46 -6.65 2.70
CA GLN A 57 -16.77 -7.83 3.22
C GLN A 57 -16.99 -9.08 2.35
N ASN A 58 -18.16 -9.21 1.74
CA ASN A 58 -18.51 -10.34 0.87
C ASN A 58 -17.77 -10.34 -0.47
N ASP A 59 -17.21 -9.20 -0.86
CA ASP A 59 -16.47 -9.01 -2.11
C ASP A 59 -14.96 -9.30 -1.93
N SER A 60 -14.57 -9.91 -0.80
CA SER A 60 -13.19 -10.32 -0.55
C SER A 60 -12.78 -11.46 -1.47
N PHE A 61 -11.58 -11.41 -2.02
CA PHE A 61 -11.08 -12.39 -2.99
C PHE A 61 -9.64 -12.81 -2.69
N ILE A 62 -9.20 -13.89 -3.31
CA ILE A 62 -7.78 -14.31 -3.30
C ILE A 62 -7.22 -14.01 -4.68
N CYS A 63 -6.10 -13.29 -4.74
CA CYS A 63 -5.43 -12.95 -5.99
C CYS A 63 -4.06 -13.62 -6.10
N THR A 64 -3.57 -13.69 -7.34
CA THR A 64 -2.20 -14.08 -7.62
C THR A 64 -1.39 -12.81 -7.87
N LEU A 65 -0.39 -12.58 -7.02
CA LEU A 65 0.56 -11.49 -7.10
C LEU A 65 1.62 -11.81 -8.16
N ASN A 66 1.74 -10.93 -9.14
CA ASN A 66 2.84 -10.88 -10.09
C ASN A 66 3.96 -10.05 -9.44
N VAL A 67 4.95 -10.75 -8.88
CA VAL A 67 6.12 -10.09 -8.27
C VAL A 67 7.08 -9.66 -9.37
N ASN A 68 7.61 -8.45 -9.27
CA ASN A 68 8.63 -7.95 -10.16
C ASN A 68 9.92 -8.82 -10.02
N PRO A 69 10.34 -9.52 -11.08
CA PRO A 69 11.50 -10.42 -11.02
C PRO A 69 12.81 -9.67 -10.76
N GLU A 70 12.89 -8.38 -11.08
CA GLU A 70 14.10 -7.56 -10.85
C GLU A 70 14.35 -7.29 -9.37
N HIS A 71 13.31 -7.38 -8.53
CA HIS A 71 13.43 -7.12 -7.11
C HIS A 71 14.07 -8.29 -6.34
N GLY A 72 14.13 -9.49 -6.93
CA GLY A 72 14.86 -10.65 -6.38
C GLY A 72 14.30 -11.26 -5.08
N ALA A 73 13.32 -10.62 -4.43
CA ALA A 73 12.75 -11.07 -3.16
C ALA A 73 11.92 -12.36 -3.31
N PHE A 74 11.21 -12.54 -4.43
CA PHE A 74 10.41 -13.73 -4.70
C PHE A 74 10.61 -14.22 -6.13
N LYS A 75 10.80 -15.53 -6.29
CA LYS A 75 11.02 -16.17 -7.60
C LYS A 75 9.74 -16.63 -8.30
N ASN A 76 8.65 -16.75 -7.55
CA ASN A 76 7.37 -17.28 -8.03
C ASN A 76 6.24 -16.31 -7.70
N ASN A 77 5.17 -16.37 -8.49
CA ASN A 77 3.93 -15.69 -8.17
C ASN A 77 3.38 -16.19 -6.83
N LEU A 78 2.91 -15.26 -6.00
CA LEU A 78 2.39 -15.55 -4.67
C LEU A 78 0.87 -15.49 -4.69
N ARG A 79 0.20 -16.32 -3.90
CA ARG A 79 -1.24 -16.15 -3.63
C ARG A 79 -1.42 -15.33 -2.37
N ALA A 80 -2.23 -14.30 -2.44
CA ALA A 80 -2.50 -13.42 -1.30
C ALA A 80 -4.01 -13.17 -1.14
N PRO A 81 -4.55 -13.24 0.09
CA PRO A 81 -5.92 -12.87 0.38
C PRO A 81 -6.08 -11.34 0.40
N CYS A 82 -6.97 -10.83 -0.46
CA CYS A 82 -7.40 -9.44 -0.50
C CYS A 82 -8.71 -9.30 0.28
N ILE A 83 -8.62 -9.17 1.61
CA ILE A 83 -9.77 -8.98 2.48
C ILE A 83 -9.95 -7.49 2.73
N ARG A 84 -10.96 -6.89 2.10
CA ARG A 84 -11.21 -5.43 2.14
C ARG A 84 -9.93 -4.61 1.92
N ALA A 85 -9.09 -5.08 1.01
CA ALA A 85 -7.78 -4.49 0.76
C ALA A 85 -7.94 -3.03 0.31
N PRO A 86 -7.06 -2.12 0.76
CA PRO A 86 -6.97 -0.80 0.18
C PRO A 86 -6.40 -0.89 -1.25
N TYR A 87 -6.63 0.17 -2.04
CA TYR A 87 -6.16 0.26 -3.42
C TYR A 87 -5.17 1.40 -3.58
N ILE A 88 -3.98 1.13 -4.14
CA ILE A 88 -3.01 2.18 -4.49
C ILE A 88 -3.45 2.78 -5.84
N LYS A 89 -3.94 4.01 -5.78
CA LYS A 89 -4.48 4.73 -6.95
C LYS A 89 -3.39 5.39 -7.78
N GLU A 90 -2.40 5.97 -7.11
CA GLU A 90 -1.35 6.74 -7.78
C GLU A 90 -0.03 6.65 -7.02
N ILE A 91 1.07 6.58 -7.77
CA ILE A 91 2.42 6.74 -7.26
C ILE A 91 2.84 8.19 -7.54
N LEU A 92 3.17 8.94 -6.49
CA LEU A 92 3.46 10.38 -6.57
C LEU A 92 4.95 10.69 -6.80
N SER A 93 5.82 9.68 -6.73
CA SER A 93 7.28 9.84 -6.72
C SER A 93 7.98 8.70 -7.44
N ASN A 94 8.99 9.04 -8.24
CA ASN A 94 9.82 8.05 -8.96
C ASN A 94 10.71 7.22 -8.02
N ASN A 95 10.77 7.57 -6.73
CA ASN A 95 11.53 6.86 -5.72
C ASN A 95 10.81 5.60 -5.19
N ILE A 96 9.57 5.38 -5.63
CA ILE A 96 8.79 4.20 -5.27
C ILE A 96 9.01 3.13 -6.33
N VAL A 97 9.52 1.99 -5.88
CA VAL A 97 9.68 0.80 -6.69
C VAL A 97 8.47 -0.10 -6.47
N THR A 98 7.77 -0.43 -7.56
CA THR A 98 6.67 -1.39 -7.49
C THR A 98 7.23 -2.81 -7.39
N ILE A 99 6.88 -3.50 -6.30
CA ILE A 99 7.36 -4.86 -6.00
C ILE A 99 6.39 -5.90 -6.54
N ALA A 100 5.08 -5.65 -6.43
CA ALA A 100 4.08 -6.60 -6.89
C ALA A 100 2.82 -5.90 -7.40
N THR A 101 2.28 -6.45 -8.48
CA THR A 101 0.97 -6.10 -9.03
C THR A 101 0.08 -7.32 -9.07
N PHE A 102 -1.22 -7.11 -9.22
CA PHE A 102 -2.16 -8.18 -9.50
C PHE A 102 -3.19 -7.68 -10.49
N SER A 103 -3.79 -8.58 -11.25
CA SER A 103 -4.92 -8.25 -12.11
C SER A 103 -6.18 -8.91 -11.55
N HIS A 104 -7.23 -8.12 -11.37
CA HIS A 104 -8.53 -8.62 -10.95
C HIS A 104 -9.63 -7.92 -11.75
N GLU A 105 -10.36 -8.67 -12.55
CA GLU A 105 -11.55 -8.13 -13.23
C GLU A 105 -12.67 -7.88 -12.20
N PRO A 106 -13.41 -6.77 -12.31
CA PRO A 106 -13.42 -5.76 -13.38
C PRO A 106 -12.41 -4.59 -13.20
N PHE A 107 -11.58 -4.61 -12.16
CA PHE A 107 -10.75 -3.48 -11.74
C PHE A 107 -9.40 -3.34 -12.47
N GLY A 108 -9.01 -4.32 -13.30
CA GLY A 108 -7.77 -4.28 -14.09
C GLY A 108 -6.51 -4.59 -13.26
N THR A 109 -5.36 -4.08 -13.72
CA THR A 109 -4.06 -4.27 -13.05
C THR A 109 -3.86 -3.24 -11.96
N ASN A 110 -3.66 -3.72 -10.74
CA ASN A 110 -3.58 -2.94 -9.53
C ASN A 110 -2.22 -3.17 -8.84
N ILE A 111 -1.70 -2.13 -8.19
CA ILE A 111 -0.45 -2.20 -7.44
C ILE A 111 -0.77 -2.60 -6.00
N ILE A 112 -0.11 -3.65 -5.50
CA ILE A 112 -0.29 -4.13 -4.12
C ILE A 112 0.89 -3.77 -3.24
N ALA A 113 2.09 -3.68 -3.81
CA ALA A 113 3.28 -3.44 -3.02
C ALA A 113 4.20 -2.41 -3.67
N GLY A 114 4.63 -1.45 -2.85
CA GLY A 114 5.59 -0.43 -3.20
C GLY A 114 6.62 -0.28 -2.08
N GLU A 115 7.88 -0.09 -2.46
CA GLU A 115 8.97 0.26 -1.56
C GLU A 115 9.51 1.63 -1.92
N GLU A 116 9.69 2.48 -0.91
CA GLU A 116 10.38 3.76 -1.08
C GLU A 116 11.85 3.65 -0.67
N ALA A 117 12.76 4.08 -1.55
CA ALA A 117 14.20 3.94 -1.31
C ALA A 117 14.77 4.97 -0.31
N ILE A 118 14.12 6.12 -0.15
CA ILE A 118 14.61 7.25 0.68
C ILE A 118 14.25 7.08 2.16
N ILE A 119 13.09 6.48 2.40
CA ILE A 119 12.58 6.04 3.70
C ILE A 119 12.29 4.56 3.49
N PRO A 120 13.05 3.63 4.09
CA PRO A 120 12.90 2.19 3.83
C PRO A 120 11.54 1.69 4.33
N ALA A 121 10.50 1.95 3.55
CA ALA A 121 9.11 1.75 3.87
C ALA A 121 8.54 0.81 2.82
N LEU A 122 8.07 -0.35 3.28
CA LEU A 122 7.39 -1.32 2.46
C LEU A 122 5.89 -1.24 2.75
N ALA A 123 5.06 -1.11 1.72
CA ALA A 123 3.62 -1.26 1.81
C ALA A 123 3.18 -2.53 1.11
N ILE A 124 2.24 -3.26 1.71
CA ILE A 124 1.53 -4.38 1.07
C ILE A 124 0.04 -4.24 1.37
N CYS A 125 -0.81 -4.18 0.34
CA CYS A 125 -2.26 -4.02 0.52
C CYS A 125 -2.98 -5.31 0.97
N THR A 126 -2.31 -6.46 0.96
CA THR A 126 -2.88 -7.77 1.36
C THR A 126 -2.58 -8.13 2.81
N TYR A 127 -3.29 -9.15 3.31
CA TYR A 127 -3.03 -9.78 4.61
C TYR A 127 -2.20 -11.05 4.44
#